data_AF-A0A9C8ZFN5-F1
#
_entry.id   AF-A0A9C8ZFN5-F1
#
_cell.length_a   1.000
_cell.length_b   1.000
_cell.length_c   1.000
_cell.angle_alpha   90.00
_cell.angle_beta   90.00
_cell.angle_gamma   90.00
#
_symmetry.space_group_name_H-M   'P 1'
#
loop_
_entity.id
_entity.type
_entity.pdbx_description
1 polymer ?
#
loop_
_entity_poly.entity_id
_entity_poly.type
_entity_poly.pdbx_seq_one_letter_code
_entity_poly.pdbx_strand_id
1 'polypeptide(L)'
;MIKKKAARVKAKVAKTKVAAKSKVKAKARGRRPAPSPKSVAAASPVNKAHEAALKVVTRALKTAEAAAAKVATAEKKAAEAKSKVAAAMKAAAQKKSAAASRALLSAKTAAQKARAALAAARAKAAEADKTVKDAVRSAEAERKKEEAKAKAVAAFAAKWERDYDLKAAKKAKKKGRRATRKKKAAA
;
A
#
# COMPACT_ATOMS: atom_id res chain seq x y z
N MET A 1 -33.47 61.64 -14.09
CA MET A 1 -32.75 60.59 -13.32
C MET A 1 -32.90 59.15 -13.88
N ILE A 2 -33.19 58.93 -15.17
CA ILE A 2 -33.53 57.58 -15.68
C ILE A 2 -32.36 56.87 -16.41
N LYS A 3 -31.37 57.60 -16.92
CA LYS A 3 -30.23 57.01 -17.67
C LYS A 3 -29.24 56.19 -16.81
N LYS A 4 -29.13 56.45 -15.50
CA LYS A 4 -28.19 55.73 -14.61
C LYS A 4 -28.66 54.31 -14.24
N LYS A 5 -29.97 54.03 -14.25
CA LYS A 5 -30.52 52.71 -13.93
C LYS A 5 -30.30 51.71 -15.07
N ALA A 6 -30.48 52.12 -16.33
CA ALA A 6 -30.29 51.24 -17.49
C ALA A 6 -28.82 50.79 -17.68
N ALA A 7 -27.86 51.68 -17.44
CA ALA A 7 -26.43 51.34 -17.50
C ALA A 7 -26.02 50.33 -16.41
N ARG A 8 -26.60 50.45 -15.21
CA ARG A 8 -26.32 49.53 -14.08
C ARG A 8 -26.92 48.14 -14.33
N VAL A 9 -28.06 48.04 -15.03
CA VAL A 9 -28.66 46.76 -15.42
C VAL A 9 -27.87 46.08 -16.55
N LYS A 10 -27.47 46.82 -17.60
CA LYS A 10 -26.60 46.27 -18.66
C LYS A 10 -25.23 45.80 -18.13
N ALA A 11 -24.62 46.54 -17.20
CA ALA A 11 -23.36 46.14 -16.57
C ALA A 11 -23.51 44.90 -15.66
N LYS A 12 -24.66 44.73 -15.00
CA LYS A 12 -24.92 43.55 -14.15
C LYS A 12 -25.19 42.29 -14.99
N VAL A 13 -25.86 42.44 -16.15
CA VAL A 13 -26.12 41.34 -17.10
C VAL A 13 -24.86 40.95 -17.90
N ALA A 14 -23.98 41.91 -18.22
CA ALA A 14 -22.71 41.63 -18.87
C ALA A 14 -21.69 40.92 -17.95
N LYS A 15 -21.77 41.14 -16.63
CA LYS A 15 -20.88 40.49 -15.65
C LYS A 15 -21.28 39.04 -15.33
N THR A 16 -22.51 38.65 -15.65
CA THR A 16 -23.02 37.27 -15.50
C THR A 16 -22.76 36.34 -16.70
N LYS A 17 -22.21 36.85 -17.81
CA LYS A 17 -21.73 36.04 -18.94
C LYS A 17 -20.22 35.84 -18.97
N VAL A 18 -19.51 36.11 -17.86
CA VAL A 18 -18.15 35.58 -17.69
C VAL A 18 -18.29 34.08 -17.49
N ALA A 19 -18.04 33.35 -18.58
CA ALA A 19 -17.97 31.92 -18.66
C ALA A 19 -17.49 31.32 -17.33
N ALA A 20 -18.39 30.59 -16.66
CA ALA A 20 -18.01 29.65 -15.64
C ALA A 20 -16.99 28.72 -16.30
N LYS A 21 -15.69 28.99 -16.10
CA LYS A 21 -14.63 28.05 -16.42
C LYS A 21 -15.02 26.77 -15.69
N SER A 22 -15.47 25.79 -16.46
CA SER A 22 -15.70 24.45 -15.95
C SER A 22 -14.44 24.08 -15.19
N LYS A 23 -14.55 23.92 -13.87
CA LYS A 23 -13.49 23.29 -13.10
C LYS A 23 -13.37 21.89 -13.69
N VAL A 24 -12.44 21.71 -14.62
CA VAL A 24 -11.99 20.39 -15.05
C VAL A 24 -11.56 19.71 -13.76
N LYS A 25 -12.42 18.82 -13.24
CA LYS A 25 -12.07 17.98 -12.10
C LYS A 25 -10.79 17.27 -12.54
N ALA A 26 -9.67 17.65 -11.94
CA ALA A 26 -8.41 16.95 -12.14
C ALA A 26 -8.71 15.48 -11.90
N LYS A 27 -8.63 14.68 -12.98
CA LYS A 27 -8.91 13.24 -12.93
C LYS A 27 -8.02 12.71 -11.82
N ALA A 28 -8.63 12.24 -10.73
CA ALA A 28 -7.89 11.77 -9.57
C ALA A 28 -6.87 10.76 -10.11
N ARG A 29 -5.57 11.07 -10.00
CA ARG A 29 -4.51 10.14 -10.37
C ARG A 29 -4.85 8.83 -9.69
N GLY A 30 -5.14 7.79 -10.48
CA GLY A 30 -5.60 6.51 -9.95
C GLY A 30 -4.70 6.10 -8.79
N ARG A 31 -5.29 5.71 -7.66
CA ARG A 31 -4.54 5.18 -6.53
C ARG A 31 -3.72 4.03 -7.07
N ARG A 32 -2.39 4.17 -7.09
CA ARG A 32 -1.51 3.05 -7.46
C ARG A 32 -1.85 1.90 -6.51
N PRO A 33 -2.00 0.66 -7.02
CA PRO A 33 -2.21 -0.48 -6.15
C PRO A 33 -1.06 -0.56 -5.15
N ALA A 34 -1.40 -0.92 -3.92
CA ALA A 34 -0.39 -1.11 -2.87
C ALA A 34 0.64 -2.13 -3.36
N PRO A 35 1.94 -1.92 -3.07
CA PRO A 35 2.98 -2.86 -3.49
C PRO A 35 2.71 -4.23 -2.85
N SER A 36 2.92 -5.30 -3.62
CA SER A 36 2.75 -6.66 -3.11
C SER A 36 3.80 -6.96 -2.04
N PRO A 37 3.52 -7.80 -1.03
CA PRO A 37 4.49 -8.16 0.01
C PRO A 37 5.83 -8.68 -0.55
N LYS A 38 5.79 -9.44 -1.65
CA LYS A 38 7.00 -9.91 -2.36
C LYS A 38 7.79 -8.77 -2.99
N SER A 39 7.10 -7.79 -3.59
CA SER A 39 7.78 -6.61 -4.15
C SER A 39 8.42 -5.74 -3.07
N VAL A 40 7.79 -5.65 -1.88
CA VAL A 40 8.37 -4.94 -0.74
C VAL A 40 9.60 -5.66 -0.23
N ALA A 41 9.57 -6.99 -0.10
CA ALA A 41 10.72 -7.78 0.32
C ALA A 41 11.94 -7.67 -0.63
N ALA A 42 11.70 -7.47 -1.93
CA ALA A 42 12.74 -7.32 -2.95
C ALA A 42 13.26 -5.88 -3.10
N ALA A 43 12.74 -4.92 -2.33
CA ALA A 43 13.17 -3.53 -2.41
C ALA A 43 14.60 -3.35 -1.89
N SER A 44 15.37 -2.45 -2.52
CA SER A 44 16.70 -2.08 -2.01
C SER A 44 16.58 -1.36 -0.65
N PRO A 45 17.46 -1.67 0.32
CA PRO A 45 17.44 -1.02 1.61
C PRO A 45 17.84 0.45 1.51
N VAL A 46 17.07 1.34 2.17
CA VAL A 46 17.37 2.78 2.22
C VAL A 46 18.28 3.13 3.39
N ASN A 47 18.10 2.46 4.53
CA ASN A 47 18.92 2.59 5.74
C ASN A 47 18.97 1.23 6.47
N LYS A 48 19.79 1.13 7.54
CA LYS A 48 19.90 -0.09 8.35
C LYS A 48 18.57 -0.55 8.97
N ALA A 49 17.72 0.40 9.38
CA ALA A 49 16.41 0.09 9.97
C ALA A 49 15.44 -0.53 8.94
N HIS A 50 15.43 -0.01 7.72
CA HIS A 50 14.68 -0.53 6.59
C HIS A 50 15.22 -1.90 6.17
N GLU A 51 16.53 -2.10 6.16
CA GLU A 51 17.14 -3.42 5.92
C GLU A 51 16.66 -4.46 6.95
N ALA A 52 16.64 -4.11 8.24
CA ALA A 52 16.11 -4.97 9.29
C ALA A 52 14.61 -5.27 9.07
N ALA A 53 13.81 -4.26 8.72
CA ALA A 53 12.39 -4.43 8.43
C ALA A 53 12.15 -5.35 7.21
N LEU A 54 12.95 -5.22 6.14
CA LEU A 54 12.89 -6.10 4.97
C LEU A 54 13.23 -7.55 5.33
N LYS A 55 14.21 -7.78 6.21
CA LYS A 55 14.51 -9.13 6.72
C LYS A 55 13.32 -9.73 7.48
N VAL A 56 12.60 -8.92 8.26
CA VAL A 56 11.37 -9.35 8.96
C VAL A 56 10.27 -9.71 7.95
N VAL A 57 10.07 -8.90 6.90
CA VAL A 57 9.12 -9.20 5.82
C VAL A 57 9.47 -10.53 5.14
N THR A 58 10.74 -10.75 4.80
CA THR A 58 11.19 -12.00 4.17
C THR A 58 10.96 -13.22 5.06
N ARG A 59 11.21 -13.10 6.37
CA ARG A 59 10.93 -14.16 7.34
C ARG A 59 9.42 -14.44 7.45
N ALA A 60 8.60 -13.39 7.52
CA ALA A 60 7.15 -13.51 7.57
C ALA A 60 6.61 -14.22 6.31
N LEU A 61 7.12 -13.88 5.13
CA LEU A 61 6.76 -14.56 3.87
C LEU A 61 7.09 -16.05 3.89
N LYS A 62 8.30 -16.43 4.36
CA LYS A 62 8.66 -17.85 4.50
C LYS A 62 7.74 -18.59 5.46
N THR A 63 7.35 -17.96 6.57
CA THR A 63 6.41 -18.57 7.52
C THR A 63 5.01 -18.73 6.93
N ALA A 64 4.54 -17.76 6.14
CA ALA A 64 3.26 -17.83 5.43
C ALA A 64 3.27 -18.93 4.35
N GLU A 65 4.36 -19.06 3.59
CA GLU A 65 4.52 -20.14 2.60
C GLU A 65 4.51 -21.52 3.26
N ALA A 66 5.22 -21.68 4.39
CA ALA A 66 5.19 -22.92 5.16
C ALA A 66 3.80 -23.22 5.74
N ALA A 67 3.07 -22.20 6.21
CA ALA A 67 1.71 -22.35 6.70
C ALA A 67 0.73 -22.74 5.58
N ALA A 68 0.85 -22.13 4.40
CA ALA A 68 0.07 -22.48 3.22
C ALA A 68 0.31 -23.93 2.78
N ALA A 69 1.56 -24.41 2.79
CA ALA A 69 1.88 -25.81 2.53
C ALA A 69 1.23 -26.77 3.54
N LYS A 70 1.18 -26.39 4.82
CA LYS A 70 0.48 -27.16 5.86
C LYS A 70 -1.04 -27.19 5.65
N VAL A 71 -1.64 -26.10 5.17
CA VAL A 71 -3.06 -26.09 4.79
C VAL A 71 -3.31 -27.04 3.63
N ALA A 72 -2.51 -26.99 2.57
CA ALA A 72 -2.67 -27.86 1.40
C ALA A 72 -2.56 -29.36 1.77
N THR A 73 -1.61 -29.72 2.65
CA THR A 73 -1.48 -31.10 3.14
C THR A 73 -2.65 -31.52 4.04
N ALA A 74 -3.16 -30.63 4.89
CA ALA A 74 -4.34 -30.89 5.72
C ALA A 74 -5.62 -31.03 4.87
N GLU A 75 -5.74 -30.29 3.78
CA GLU A 75 -6.85 -30.40 2.82
C GLU A 75 -6.85 -31.75 2.11
N LYS A 76 -5.70 -32.24 1.65
CA LYS A 76 -5.56 -33.59 1.10
C LYS A 76 -6.01 -34.66 2.10
N LYS A 77 -5.52 -34.60 3.34
CA LYS A 77 -5.90 -35.53 4.41
C LYS A 77 -7.40 -35.47 4.74
N ALA A 78 -7.99 -34.28 4.76
CA ALA A 78 -9.42 -34.12 4.99
C ALA A 78 -10.26 -34.70 3.85
N ALA A 79 -9.81 -34.56 2.60
CA ALA A 79 -10.47 -35.15 1.42
C ALA A 79 -10.39 -36.70 1.45
N GLU A 80 -9.22 -37.26 1.75
CA GLU A 80 -9.02 -38.70 1.92
C GLU A 80 -9.86 -39.27 3.07
N ALA A 81 -9.94 -38.57 4.20
CA ALA A 81 -10.78 -39.02 5.30
C ALA A 81 -12.28 -39.00 4.91
N LYS A 82 -12.71 -38.00 4.13
CA LYS A 82 -14.09 -37.94 3.59
C LYS A 82 -14.39 -39.11 2.65
N SER A 83 -13.47 -39.49 1.77
CA SER A 83 -13.66 -40.64 0.87
C SER A 83 -13.72 -41.96 1.65
N LYS A 84 -12.87 -42.13 2.68
CA LYS A 84 -12.92 -43.30 3.58
C LYS A 84 -14.24 -43.42 4.34
N VAL A 85 -14.81 -42.30 4.81
CA VAL A 85 -16.16 -42.29 5.41
C VAL A 85 -17.22 -42.75 4.42
N ALA A 86 -17.17 -42.28 3.17
CA ALA A 86 -18.13 -42.68 2.14
C ALA A 86 -18.04 -44.18 1.82
N ALA A 87 -16.82 -44.73 1.73
CA ALA A 87 -16.60 -46.16 1.53
C ALA A 87 -17.10 -46.99 2.73
N ALA A 88 -16.77 -46.57 3.96
CA ALA A 88 -17.24 -47.24 5.19
C ALA A 88 -18.77 -47.18 5.33
N MET A 89 -19.41 -46.09 4.88
CA MET A 89 -20.87 -45.96 4.88
C MET A 89 -21.52 -46.98 3.93
N LYS A 90 -20.99 -47.13 2.70
CA LYS A 90 -21.47 -48.14 1.75
C LYS A 90 -21.31 -49.55 2.31
N ALA A 91 -20.16 -49.86 2.91
CA ALA A 91 -19.91 -51.17 3.52
C ALA A 91 -20.84 -51.45 4.71
N ALA A 92 -21.13 -50.46 5.55
CA ALA A 92 -22.09 -50.57 6.65
C ALA A 92 -23.52 -50.82 6.15
N ALA A 93 -23.93 -50.12 5.09
CA ALA A 93 -25.25 -50.30 4.49
C ALA A 93 -25.42 -51.68 3.83
N GLN A 94 -24.37 -52.20 3.19
CA GLN A 94 -24.41 -53.50 2.49
C GLN A 94 -24.31 -54.69 3.44
N LYS A 95 -23.32 -54.69 4.35
CA LYS A 95 -23.02 -55.86 5.19
C LYS A 95 -23.89 -55.95 6.46
N LYS A 96 -24.51 -54.82 6.88
CA LYS A 96 -25.35 -54.70 8.09
C LYS A 96 -24.74 -55.37 9.33
N SER A 97 -23.42 -55.36 9.47
CA SER A 97 -22.71 -56.04 10.55
C SER A 97 -22.20 -55.05 11.61
N ALA A 98 -22.10 -55.50 12.86
CA ALA A 98 -21.55 -54.70 13.95
C ALA A 98 -20.12 -54.23 13.67
N ALA A 99 -19.31 -55.06 13.01
CA ALA A 99 -17.96 -54.71 12.57
C ALA A 99 -17.96 -53.55 11.57
N ALA A 100 -18.87 -53.55 10.59
CA ALA A 100 -18.99 -52.48 9.59
C ALA A 100 -19.49 -51.16 10.23
N SER A 101 -20.42 -51.22 11.19
CA SER A 101 -20.85 -50.05 11.96
C SER A 101 -19.74 -49.45 12.81
N ARG A 102 -18.93 -50.29 13.48
CA ARG A 102 -17.73 -49.84 14.22
C ARG A 102 -16.70 -49.18 13.30
N ALA A 103 -16.47 -49.75 12.12
CA ALA A 103 -15.57 -49.16 11.12
C ALA A 103 -16.08 -47.81 10.57
N LEU A 104 -17.40 -47.64 10.43
CA LEU A 104 -17.99 -46.34 10.06
C LEU A 104 -17.77 -45.29 11.16
N LEU A 105 -17.94 -45.65 12.44
CA LEU A 105 -17.69 -44.76 13.56
C LEU A 105 -16.21 -44.34 13.64
N SER A 106 -15.28 -45.28 13.45
CA SER A 106 -13.85 -44.95 13.42
C SER A 106 -13.48 -44.06 12.23
N ALA A 107 -14.07 -44.29 11.05
CA ALA A 107 -13.86 -43.42 9.89
C ALA A 107 -14.42 -42.00 10.14
N LYS A 108 -15.60 -41.87 10.75
CA LYS A 108 -16.20 -40.56 11.09
C LYS A 108 -15.36 -39.78 12.10
N THR A 109 -14.87 -40.44 13.15
CA THR A 109 -14.00 -39.80 14.15
C THR A 109 -12.66 -39.37 13.54
N ALA A 110 -12.05 -40.18 12.67
CA ALA A 110 -10.85 -39.80 11.93
C ALA A 110 -11.09 -38.59 11.01
N ALA A 111 -12.23 -38.54 10.30
CA ALA A 111 -12.60 -37.40 9.47
C ALA A 111 -12.85 -36.12 10.28
N GLN A 112 -13.43 -36.24 11.48
CA GLN A 112 -13.58 -35.10 12.40
C GLN A 112 -12.22 -34.57 12.85
N LYS A 113 -11.29 -35.44 13.23
CA LYS A 113 -9.90 -35.06 13.58
C LYS A 113 -9.20 -34.38 12.41
N ALA A 114 -9.37 -34.88 11.19
CA ALA A 114 -8.79 -34.28 9.98
C ALA A 114 -9.36 -32.87 9.70
N ARG A 115 -10.67 -32.66 9.90
CA ARG A 115 -11.30 -31.33 9.78
C ARG A 115 -10.80 -30.36 10.85
N ALA A 116 -10.66 -30.80 12.10
CA ALA A 116 -10.10 -29.99 13.18
C ALA A 116 -8.65 -29.57 12.87
N ALA A 117 -7.83 -30.50 12.36
CA ALA A 117 -6.46 -30.21 11.93
C ALA A 117 -6.41 -29.20 10.78
N LEU A 118 -7.31 -29.31 9.80
CA LEU A 118 -7.45 -28.34 8.70
C LEU A 118 -7.84 -26.96 9.23
N ALA A 119 -8.81 -26.87 10.15
CA ALA A 119 -9.21 -25.61 10.76
C ALA A 119 -8.05 -24.95 11.52
N ALA A 120 -7.29 -25.73 12.30
CA ALA A 120 -6.09 -25.24 13.00
C ALA A 120 -4.99 -24.78 12.02
N ALA A 121 -4.79 -25.50 10.90
CA ALA A 121 -3.84 -25.09 9.87
C ALA A 121 -4.26 -23.76 9.21
N ARG A 122 -5.56 -23.59 8.91
CA ARG A 122 -6.10 -22.35 8.36
C ARG A 122 -5.99 -21.17 9.33
N ALA A 123 -6.23 -21.40 10.62
CA ALA A 123 -6.02 -20.37 11.65
C ALA A 123 -4.55 -19.90 11.68
N LYS A 124 -3.60 -20.83 11.66
CA LYS A 124 -2.16 -20.51 11.60
C LYS A 124 -1.77 -19.78 10.31
N ALA A 125 -2.36 -20.13 9.17
CA ALA A 125 -2.15 -19.41 7.92
C ALA A 125 -2.69 -17.98 7.99
N ALA A 126 -3.88 -17.78 8.58
CA ALA A 126 -4.45 -16.46 8.77
C ALA A 126 -3.61 -15.58 9.74
N GLU A 127 -3.03 -16.16 10.77
CA GLU A 127 -2.07 -15.46 11.65
C GLU A 127 -0.79 -15.08 10.89
N ALA A 128 -0.23 -15.99 10.08
CA ALA A 128 0.93 -15.71 9.25
C ALA A 128 0.65 -14.60 8.21
N ASP A 129 -0.56 -14.54 7.65
CA ASP A 129 -0.94 -13.45 6.74
C ASP A 129 -1.04 -12.10 7.46
N LYS A 130 -1.51 -12.09 8.72
CA LYS A 130 -1.52 -10.87 9.54
C LYS A 130 -0.09 -10.40 9.82
N THR A 131 0.82 -11.29 10.21
CA THR A 131 2.21 -10.93 10.47
C THR A 131 2.92 -10.42 9.23
N VAL A 132 2.64 -10.97 8.04
CA VAL A 132 3.14 -10.43 6.76
C VAL A 132 2.64 -9.00 6.54
N LYS A 133 1.35 -8.72 6.75
CA LYS A 133 0.78 -7.37 6.58
C LYS A 133 1.41 -6.36 7.55
N ASP A 134 1.58 -6.74 8.81
CA ASP A 134 2.20 -5.88 9.82
C ASP A 134 3.68 -5.62 9.53
N ALA A 135 4.41 -6.64 9.07
CA ALA A 135 5.81 -6.50 8.66
C ALA A 135 5.94 -5.55 7.45
N VAL A 136 5.08 -5.71 6.44
CA VAL A 136 5.06 -4.82 5.26
C VAL A 136 4.75 -3.39 5.65
N ARG A 137 3.74 -3.17 6.50
CA ARG A 137 3.41 -1.83 7.01
C ARG A 137 4.59 -1.19 7.74
N SER A 138 5.33 -1.98 8.51
CA SER A 138 6.50 -1.51 9.25
C SER A 138 7.65 -1.12 8.32
N ALA A 139 7.93 -1.93 7.29
CA ALA A 139 8.92 -1.60 6.26
C ALA A 139 8.54 -0.33 5.48
N GLU A 140 7.27 -0.18 5.11
CA GLU A 140 6.78 1.03 4.46
C GLU A 140 6.88 2.28 5.34
N ALA A 141 6.65 2.15 6.65
CA ALA A 141 6.77 3.26 7.58
C ALA A 141 8.21 3.78 7.63
N GLU A 142 9.19 2.88 7.72
CA GLU A 142 10.62 3.24 7.68
C GLU A 142 11.01 3.90 6.34
N ARG A 143 10.54 3.34 5.23
CA ARG A 143 10.75 3.95 3.91
C ARG A 143 10.19 5.37 3.84
N LYS A 144 8.95 5.59 4.31
CA LYS A 144 8.30 6.91 4.29
C LYS A 144 9.02 7.93 5.17
N LYS A 145 9.58 7.52 6.31
CA LYS A 145 10.40 8.39 7.17
C LYS A 145 11.64 8.89 6.42
N GLU A 146 12.35 8.01 5.73
CA GLU A 146 13.53 8.40 4.95
C GLU A 146 13.17 9.24 3.73
N GLU A 147 12.08 8.92 3.02
CA GLU A 147 11.58 9.76 1.93
C GLU A 147 11.20 11.17 2.41
N ALA A 148 10.67 11.31 3.63
CA ALA A 148 10.35 12.60 4.22
C ALA A 148 11.61 13.40 4.57
N LYS A 149 12.64 12.75 5.14
CA LYS A 149 13.95 13.39 5.40
C LYS A 149 14.59 13.86 4.10
N ALA A 150 14.64 13.01 3.07
CA ALA A 150 15.21 13.35 1.78
C ALA A 150 14.49 14.56 1.14
N LYS A 151 13.15 14.60 1.22
CA LYS A 151 12.37 15.76 0.76
C LYS A 151 12.67 17.03 1.56
N ALA A 152 12.82 16.92 2.88
CA ALA A 152 13.17 18.07 3.72
C ALA A 152 14.56 18.62 3.37
N VAL A 153 15.54 17.73 3.16
CA VAL A 153 16.89 18.11 2.71
C VAL A 153 16.86 18.77 1.34
N ALA A 154 16.12 18.19 0.37
CA ALA A 154 15.97 18.78 -0.95
C ALA A 154 15.29 20.16 -0.92
N ALA A 155 14.25 20.32 -0.09
CA ALA A 155 13.58 21.60 0.10
C ALA A 155 14.50 22.64 0.74
N PHE A 156 15.32 22.24 1.71
CA PHE A 156 16.32 23.10 2.33
C PHE A 156 17.39 23.52 1.32
N ALA A 157 17.96 22.58 0.57
CA ALA A 157 18.97 22.85 -0.46
C ALA A 157 18.42 23.81 -1.52
N ALA A 158 17.20 23.57 -2.03
CA ALA A 158 16.57 24.45 -3.00
C ALA A 158 16.32 25.87 -2.47
N LYS A 159 15.99 26.01 -1.18
CA LYS A 159 15.87 27.33 -0.54
C LYS A 159 17.23 28.02 -0.42
N TRP A 160 18.25 27.27 0.00
CA TRP A 160 19.59 27.77 0.18
C TRP A 160 20.22 28.23 -1.15
N GLU A 161 20.08 27.44 -2.22
CA GLU A 161 20.50 27.81 -3.57
C GLU A 161 19.79 29.08 -4.04
N ARG A 162 18.48 29.17 -3.85
CA ARG A 162 17.71 30.38 -4.20
C ARG A 162 18.19 31.61 -3.45
N ASP A 163 18.46 31.50 -2.15
CA ASP A 163 18.97 32.61 -1.34
C ASP A 163 20.40 33.01 -1.75
N TYR A 164 21.23 32.04 -2.11
CA TYR A 164 22.57 32.26 -2.65
C TYR A 164 22.51 33.00 -4.00
N ASP A 165 21.69 32.53 -4.94
CA ASP A 165 21.50 33.14 -6.26
C ASP A 165 20.95 34.56 -6.15
N LEU A 166 20.00 34.79 -5.23
CA LEU A 166 19.49 36.13 -4.96
C LEU A 166 20.55 37.06 -4.39
N LYS A 167 21.44 36.56 -3.51
CA LYS A 167 22.59 37.35 -3.01
C LYS A 167 23.59 37.66 -4.13
N ALA A 168 23.91 36.68 -4.98
CA ALA A 168 24.79 36.87 -6.12
C ALA A 168 24.22 37.90 -7.12
N ALA A 169 22.94 37.77 -7.47
CA ALA A 169 22.23 38.70 -8.36
C ALA A 169 22.16 40.13 -7.78
N LYS A 170 21.93 40.28 -6.46
CA LYS A 170 21.97 41.59 -5.79
C LYS A 170 23.35 42.24 -5.84
N LYS A 171 24.43 41.47 -5.65
CA LYS A 171 25.81 41.98 -5.78
C LYS A 171 26.11 42.42 -7.21
N ALA A 172 25.72 41.64 -8.21
CA ALA A 172 25.89 41.98 -9.62
C ALA A 172 25.15 43.28 -10.00
N LYS A 173 23.87 43.41 -9.60
CA LYS A 173 23.07 44.64 -9.84
C LYS A 173 23.67 45.87 -9.13
N LYS A 174 24.20 45.72 -7.92
CA LYS A 174 24.86 46.83 -7.19
C LYS A 174 26.13 47.32 -7.91
N LYS A 175 26.92 46.39 -8.47
CA LYS A 175 28.12 46.74 -9.27
C LYS A 175 27.74 47.44 -10.58
N GLY A 176 26.75 46.93 -11.31
CA GLY A 176 26.26 47.54 -12.55
C GLY A 176 25.68 48.96 -12.35
N ARG A 177 24.94 49.17 -11.25
CA ARG A 177 24.37 50.50 -10.91
C ARG A 177 25.44 51.52 -10.49
N ARG A 178 26.55 51.09 -9.88
CA ARG A 178 27.70 51.94 -9.59
C ARG A 178 28.46 52.33 -10.85
N ALA A 179 28.65 51.41 -11.79
CA ALA A 179 29.32 51.68 -13.06
C ALA A 179 28.54 52.71 -13.91
N THR A 180 27.22 52.58 -14.00
CA THR A 180 26.37 53.55 -14.71
C THR A 180 26.34 54.92 -14.04
N ARG A 181 26.33 54.99 -12.69
CA ARG A 181 26.46 56.26 -11.96
C ARG A 181 27.79 56.96 -12.20
N LYS A 182 28.92 56.21 -12.21
CA LYS A 182 30.23 56.78 -12.53
C LYS A 182 30.30 57.31 -13.97
N LYS A 183 29.72 56.58 -14.93
CA LYS A 183 29.66 57.02 -16.33
C LYS A 183 28.80 58.29 -16.51
N LYS A 184 27.72 58.43 -15.74
CA LYS A 184 26.84 59.61 -15.78
C LYS A 184 27.39 60.82 -15.00
N ALA A 185 28.35 60.62 -14.10
CA ALA A 185 29.02 61.70 -13.38
C ALA A 185 30.32 62.17 -14.06
N ALA A 186 30.77 61.45 -15.09
CA ALA A 186 31.93 61.77 -15.93
C ALA A 186 31.52 62.33 -17.31
N ALA A 187 30.24 62.65 -17.48
CA ALA A 187 29.64 63.33 -18.62
C ALA A 187 28.93 64.57 -18.09
#